data_AF-A0A2A5YCH2-F1
#
_entry.id   AF-A0A2A5YCH2-F1
#
_cell.length_a   1.000
_cell.length_b   1.000
_cell.length_c   1.000
_cell.angle_alpha   90.00
_cell.angle_beta   90.00
_cell.angle_gamma   90.00
#
_symmetry.space_group_name_H-M   'P 1'
#
loop_
_entity.id
_entity.type
_entity.pdbx_description
1 polymer ?
#
loop_
_entity_poly.entity_id
_entity_poly.type
_entity_poly.pdbx_seq_one_letter_code
_entity_poly.pdbx_strand_id
1 'polypeptide(L)' 'MAQGVVKSYDPNSGNGIVVLDTDKSEVYIQPGSLKGSIFRTLRQGQRINFEMHNIDDVPTISNVKIGQGGY' A
#
# COMPACT_ATOMS: atom_id res chain seq x y z
N MET A 1 -6.98 -10.06 -2.57
CA MET A 1 -6.33 -8.91 -3.24
C MET A 1 -7.16 -7.68 -2.95
N ALA A 2 -6.54 -6.62 -2.45
CA ALA A 2 -7.18 -5.35 -2.08
C ALA A 2 -6.63 -4.21 -2.96
N GLN A 3 -7.40 -3.13 -3.07
CA GLN A 3 -6.99 -1.94 -3.81
C GLN A 3 -7.14 -0.71 -2.95
N GLY A 4 -6.30 0.28 -3.21
CA GLY A 4 -6.36 1.53 -2.49
C GLY A 4 -5.49 2.62 -3.08
N VAL A 5 -5.66 3.81 -2.52
CA VAL A 5 -4.94 5.02 -2.89
C VAL A 5 -3.92 5.35 -1.81
N VAL A 6 -2.67 5.59 -2.19
CA VAL A 6 -1.64 6.02 -1.24
C VAL A 6 -1.98 7.42 -0.73
N LYS A 7 -2.24 7.54 0.58
CA LYS A 7 -2.52 8.83 1.24
C LYS A 7 -1.21 9.58 1.52
N SER A 8 -0.21 8.86 1.99
CA SER A 8 1.13 9.40 2.26
C SER A 8 2.15 8.28 2.24
N TYR A 9 3.36 8.58 1.80
CA TYR A 9 4.48 7.64 1.82
C TYR A 9 5.78 8.40 2.02
N ASP A 10 6.60 7.94 2.97
CA ASP A 10 7.96 8.43 3.18
C ASP A 10 8.95 7.42 2.61
N PRO A 11 9.65 7.76 1.50
CA PRO A 11 10.61 6.86 0.88
C PRO A 11 11.88 6.64 1.73
N ASN A 12 12.15 7.47 2.74
CA ASN A 12 13.32 7.30 3.59
C ASN A 12 13.10 6.19 4.63
N SER A 13 11.95 6.20 5.30
CA SER A 13 11.58 5.15 6.27
C SER A 13 10.93 3.92 5.61
N GLY A 14 10.37 4.08 4.41
CA GLY A 14 9.58 3.06 3.74
C GLY A 14 8.16 2.90 4.29
N ASN A 15 7.73 3.85 5.13
CA ASN A 15 6.44 3.85 5.79
C ASN A 15 5.41 4.68 5.04
N GLY A 16 4.14 4.38 5.25
CA GLY A 16 3.07 5.14 4.63
C GLY A 16 1.70 4.73 5.10
N ILE A 17 0.69 5.35 4.49
CA ILE A 17 -0.72 5.08 4.73
C ILE A 17 -1.41 4.90 3.39
N VAL A 18 -2.25 3.88 3.31
CA VAL A 18 -3.11 3.58 2.18
C VAL A 18 -4.58 3.69 2.56
N VAL A 19 -5.26 4.42 1.68
CA VAL A 19 -6.68 4.56 1.43
C VAL A 19 -7.39 3.30 0.90
N LEU A 20 -8.04 2.42 1.66
CA LEU A 20 -8.80 1.33 1.01
C LEU A 20 -9.97 1.88 0.18
N ASP A 21 -10.13 1.41 -1.06
CA ASP A 21 -11.22 1.87 -1.93
C ASP A 21 -12.60 1.33 -1.48
N THR A 22 -12.63 0.23 -0.72
CA THR A 22 -13.86 -0.45 -0.28
C THR A 22 -14.60 0.28 0.83
N ASP A 23 -13.91 0.59 1.92
CA ASP A 23 -14.47 1.08 3.18
C ASP A 23 -13.81 2.38 3.65
N LYS A 24 -12.85 2.91 2.88
CA LYS A 24 -12.03 4.07 3.23
C LYS A 24 -11.24 3.89 4.52
N SER A 25 -11.01 2.65 4.94
CA SER A 25 -10.15 2.36 6.09
C SER A 25 -8.69 2.65 5.77
N GLU A 26 -7.98 3.14 6.77
CA GLU A 26 -6.56 3.47 6.66
C GLU A 26 -5.71 2.25 7.03
N VAL A 27 -4.86 1.82 6.10
CA VAL A 27 -3.95 0.69 6.31
C VAL A 27 -2.52 1.18 6.30
N TYR A 28 -1.72 0.68 7.23
CA TYR A 28 -0.32 1.06 7.35
C TYR A 28 0.56 0.33 6.35
N ILE A 29 1.48 1.07 5.73
CA ILE A 29 2.58 0.51 4.93
C ILE A 29 3.79 0.41 5.87
N GLN A 30 4.24 -0.81 6.14
CA GLN A 30 5.37 -1.09 7.01
C GLN A 30 6.70 -1.06 6.20
N PRO A 31 7.87 -0.83 6.82
CA PRO A 31 9.13 -0.92 6.11
C PRO A 31 9.27 -2.32 5.51
N GLY A 32 9.57 -2.40 4.22
CA GLY A 32 9.70 -3.68 3.52
C GLY A 32 8.39 -4.23 2.95
N SER A 33 7.24 -3.56 3.11
CA SER A 33 6.00 -3.92 2.40
C SER A 33 6.14 -3.92 0.88
N LEU A 34 7.10 -3.13 0.35
CA LEU A 34 7.46 -3.10 -1.07
C LEU A 34 8.47 -4.19 -1.49
N LYS A 35 8.97 -5.02 -0.57
CA LYS A 35 9.95 -6.05 -0.88
C LYS A 35 9.33 -7.08 -1.83
N GLY A 36 9.93 -7.26 -3.01
CA GLY A 36 9.38 -8.12 -4.07
C GLY A 36 8.36 -7.43 -4.99
N SER A 37 8.00 -6.18 -4.69
CA SER A 37 7.26 -5.32 -5.62
C SER A 37 8.18 -4.74 -6.69
N ILE A 38 7.59 -4.36 -7.83
CA ILE A 38 8.25 -3.52 -8.83
C ILE A 38 8.44 -2.07 -8.35
N PHE A 39 7.68 -1.65 -7.33
CA PHE A 39 7.80 -0.32 -6.78
C PHE A 39 8.94 -0.23 -5.79
N ARG A 40 9.79 0.77 -5.99
CA ARG A 40 10.82 1.17 -5.00
C ARG A 40 10.32 2.27 -4.07
N THR A 41 9.35 3.05 -4.52
CA THR A 41 8.70 4.15 -3.78
C THR A 41 7.26 4.29 -4.25
N LEU A 42 6.44 4.97 -3.46
CA LEU A 42 5.06 5.32 -3.78
C LEU A 42 4.85 6.83 -3.70
N ARG A 43 3.89 7.35 -4.44
CA ARG A 43 3.48 8.77 -4.38
C ARG A 43 2.08 8.91 -3.83
N GLN A 44 1.82 10.00 -3.12
CA GLN A 44 0.46 10.37 -2.72
C GLN A 44 -0.47 10.45 -3.94
N GLY A 45 -1.68 9.93 -3.80
CA GLY A 45 -2.68 9.85 -4.87
C GLY A 45 -2.49 8.67 -5.82
N GLN A 46 -1.41 7.89 -5.67
CA GLN A 46 -1.17 6.72 -6.52
C GLN A 46 -2.09 5.56 -6.15
N ARG A 47 -2.77 4.99 -7.16
CA ARG A 47 -3.53 3.75 -6.99
C ARG A 47 -2.64 2.53 -7.06
N ILE A 48 -2.81 1.64 -6.09
CA ILE A 48 -2.06 0.40 -5.98
C ILE A 48 -2.97 -0.76 -5.60
N ASN A 49 -2.61 -1.93 -6.09
CA ASN A 49 -3.18 -3.21 -5.68
C ASN A 49 -2.20 -3.88 -4.73
N PHE A 50 -2.68 -4.52 -3.68
CA PHE A 50 -1.84 -5.16 -2.68
C PHE A 50 -2.56 -6.34 -2.03
N GLU A 51 -1.82 -7.11 -1.25
CA GLU A 51 -2.38 -8.15 -0.41
C GLU A 51 -2.31 -7.70 1.05
N MET A 52 -3.41 -7.88 1.78
CA MET A 52 -3.45 -7.59 3.21
C MET A 52 -3.17 -8.87 3.98
N HIS A 53 -2.27 -8.77 4.95
CA HIS A 53 -1.89 -9.84 5.86
C HIS A 53 -1.89 -9.28 7.28
N ASN A 54 -2.39 -10.06 8.24
CA ASN A 54 -2.22 -9.72 9.66
C ASN A 54 -0.94 -10.37 10.15
N ILE A 55 0.03 -9.54 10.55
CA ILE A 55 1.26 -9.98 11.18
C ILE A 55 1.21 -9.45 12.61
N ASP A 56 1.23 -10.34 13.60
CA ASP A 56 1.18 -9.99 15.03
C ASP A 56 0.00 -9.06 15.38
N ASP A 57 -1.21 -9.39 14.89
CA ASP A 57 -2.46 -8.60 15.04
C ASP A 57 -2.44 -7.19 14.39
N VAL A 58 -1.42 -6.88 13.58
CA VAL A 58 -1.33 -5.62 12.84
C VAL A 58 -1.66 -5.83 11.37
N PRO A 59 -2.68 -5.13 10.82
CA PRO A 59 -3.01 -5.19 9.41
C PRO A 59 -1.90 -4.53 8.58
N THR A 60 -1.21 -5.36 7.81
CA THR A 60 -0.03 -4.97 7.03
C THR A 60 -0.25 -5.31 5.56
N ILE A 61 0.31 -4.49 4.66
CA ILE A 61 0.25 -4.77 3.22
C ILE A 61 1.53 -5.43 2.72
N SER A 62 1.40 -6.31 1.73
CA SER A 62 2.51 -6.94 1.01
C SER A 62 2.19 -7.07 -0.49
N ASN A 63 3.20 -7.42 -1.28
CA ASN A 63 3.05 -7.68 -2.71
C ASN A 63 2.37 -6.54 -3.49
N VAL A 64 2.82 -5.30 -3.26
CA VAL A 64 2.24 -4.11 -3.90
C VAL A 64 2.45 -4.17 -5.42
N LYS A 65 1.42 -3.89 -6.20
CA LYS A 65 1.37 -3.94 -7.67
C LYS A 65 0.66 -2.69 -8.21
N ILE A 66 0.91 -2.38 -9.49
CA ILE A 66 0.25 -1.24 -10.15
C ILE A 66 -1.26 -1.45 -10.13
N GLY A 67 -1.96 -0.50 -9.51
CA GLY A 67 -3.39 -0.33 -9.73
C GLY A 67 -3.54 0.36 -11.08
N GLN A 68 -4.00 -0.36 -12.10
CA GLN A 68 -4.31 0.25 -13.37
C GLN A 68 -5.51 1.19 -13.13
N GLY A 69 -5.27 2.50 -13.17
CA GLY A 69 -6.34 3.47 -13.29
C GLY A 69 -6.99 3.26 -14.65
N GLY A 70 -8.08 2.51 -14.69
CA GLY A 70 -8.90 2.39 -15.89
C GLY A 70 -9.38 3.79 -16.29
N TYR A 71 -9.00 4.21 -17.50
CA TYR A 71 -9.70 5.22 -18.27
C TYR A 71 -10.78 4.52 -19.09
#